data_AF-T1A659-F1
#
_entry.id   AF-T1A659-F1
#
_cell.length_a   1.000
_cell.length_b   1.000
_cell.length_c   1.000
_cell.angle_alpha   90.00
_cell.angle_beta   90.00
_cell.angle_gamma   90.00
#
_symmetry.space_group_name_H-M   'P 1'
#
loop_
_entity.id
_entity.type
_entity.pdbx_description
1 polymer ?
#
loop_
_entity_poly.entity_id
_entity_poly.type
_entity_poly.pdbx_seq_one_letter_code
_entity_poly.pdbx_strand_id
1 'polypeptide(L)'
;SANHPVGRLHALLADVVAAEPVERKLQKALKAGLVKAHEYAAQVDAAVRAGAITASEGALLKHVREAGAEFINVDDFDPADLRAGAAARATPASADA
;
A
#
# COMPACT_ATOMS: atom_id res chain seq x y z
N SER A 1 -10.47 -21.82 6.62
CA SER A 1 -10.73 -22.08 5.18
C SER A 1 -9.64 -21.40 4.36
N ALA A 2 -9.44 -21.80 3.10
CA ALA A 2 -8.46 -21.22 2.17
C ALA A 2 -8.67 -19.70 1.86
N ASN A 3 -9.69 -19.07 2.45
CA ASN A 3 -10.06 -17.67 2.29
C ASN A 3 -9.92 -16.85 3.59
N HIS A 4 -9.09 -17.29 4.55
CA HIS A 4 -8.88 -16.51 5.77
C HIS A 4 -7.90 -15.34 5.50
N PRO A 5 -8.34 -14.06 5.61
CA PRO A 5 -7.53 -12.90 5.21
C PRO A 5 -6.21 -12.81 5.98
N VAL A 6 -6.22 -13.19 7.27
CA VAL A 6 -5.00 -13.26 8.11
C VAL A 6 -3.97 -14.27 7.59
N GLY A 7 -4.41 -15.43 7.10
CA GLY A 7 -3.51 -16.44 6.53
C GLY A 7 -2.84 -15.97 5.24
N ARG A 8 -3.58 -15.19 4.42
CA ARG A 8 -3.04 -14.60 3.19
C ARG A 8 -2.04 -13.46 3.48
N LEU A 9 -2.29 -12.65 4.52
CA LEU A 9 -1.34 -11.63 4.99
C LEU A 9 -0.02 -12.26 5.49
N HIS A 10 -0.10 -13.34 6.26
CA HIS A 10 1.08 -14.00 6.79
C HIS A 10 1.96 -14.62 5.70
N ALA A 11 1.35 -15.10 4.61
CA ALA A 11 2.06 -15.56 3.43
C ALA A 11 2.71 -14.40 2.64
N LEU A 12 1.99 -13.28 2.48
CA LEU A 12 2.48 -12.11 1.75
C LEU A 12 3.63 -11.38 2.47
N LEU A 13 3.68 -11.43 3.80
CA LEU A 13 4.71 -10.72 4.59
C LEU A 13 6.14 -11.10 4.19
N ALA A 14 6.39 -12.38 3.93
CA ALA A 14 7.71 -12.85 3.51
C ALA A 14 8.11 -12.26 2.15
N ASP A 15 7.17 -12.22 1.21
CA ASP A 15 7.40 -11.65 -0.12
C ASP A 15 7.61 -10.13 -0.07
N VAL A 16 6.86 -9.42 0.80
CA VAL A 16 7.06 -7.98 1.05
C VAL A 16 8.46 -7.70 1.59
N VAL A 17 8.91 -8.47 2.57
CA VAL A 17 10.27 -8.33 3.14
C VAL A 17 11.33 -8.61 2.07
N ALA A 18 11.13 -9.64 1.23
CA ALA A 18 12.02 -9.96 0.14
C ALA A 18 12.02 -8.89 -0.97
N ALA A 19 10.88 -8.22 -1.19
CA ALA A 19 10.73 -7.15 -2.18
C ALA A 19 11.44 -5.85 -1.78
N GLU A 20 11.58 -5.55 -0.48
CA GLU A 20 12.20 -4.31 0.02
C GLU A 20 13.58 -3.98 -0.60
N PRO A 21 14.58 -4.89 -0.62
CA PRO A 21 15.85 -4.63 -1.30
C PRO A 21 15.72 -4.42 -2.81
N VAL A 22 14.73 -5.05 -3.45
CA VAL A 22 14.47 -4.92 -4.89
C VAL A 22 13.84 -3.58 -5.21
N GLU A 23 12.89 -3.12 -4.39
CA GLU A 23 12.30 -1.79 -4.49
C GLU A 23 13.38 -0.71 -4.39
N ARG A 24 14.36 -0.87 -3.49
CA ARG A 24 15.52 0.03 -3.42
C ARG A 24 16.35 0.06 -4.70
N LYS A 25 16.52 -1.07 -5.40
CA LYS A 25 17.20 -1.11 -6.70
C LYS A 25 16.40 -0.36 -7.76
N LEU A 26 15.09 -0.58 -7.83
CA LEU A 26 14.19 0.14 -8.73
C LEU A 26 14.25 1.66 -8.48
N GLN A 27 14.18 2.09 -7.21
CA GLN A 27 14.28 3.50 -6.83
C GLN A 27 15.62 4.14 -7.23
N LYS A 28 16.73 3.40 -7.12
CA LYS A 28 18.03 3.86 -7.61
C LYS A 28 18.03 4.04 -9.13
N ALA A 29 17.43 3.11 -9.88
CA ALA A 29 17.34 3.19 -11.33
C ALA A 29 16.48 4.37 -11.80
N LEU A 30 15.36 4.65 -11.11
CA LEU A 30 14.51 5.82 -11.34
C LEU A 30 15.29 7.12 -11.11
N LYS A 31 15.97 7.24 -9.97
CA LYS A 31 16.78 8.42 -9.62
C LYS A 31 17.97 8.64 -10.56
N ALA A 32 18.56 7.57 -11.07
CA ALA A 32 19.63 7.63 -12.07
C ALA A 32 19.11 7.97 -13.47
N GLY A 33 17.80 8.10 -13.68
CA GLY A 33 17.20 8.40 -14.98
C GLY A 33 17.23 7.23 -15.97
N LEU A 34 17.56 6.02 -15.51
CA LEU A 34 17.58 4.79 -16.33
C LEU A 34 16.16 4.33 -16.68
N VAL A 35 15.19 4.69 -15.84
CA VAL A 35 13.78 4.38 -16.02
C VAL A 35 13.01 5.70 -16.13
N LYS A 36 12.30 5.89 -17.24
CA LYS A 36 11.49 7.10 -17.51
C LYS A 36 9.99 6.84 -17.58
N ALA A 37 9.56 5.59 -17.43
CA ALA A 37 8.16 5.23 -17.47
C ALA A 37 7.40 5.79 -16.25
N HIS A 38 6.10 6.07 -16.42
CA HIS A 38 5.26 6.62 -15.36
C HIS A 38 4.50 5.53 -14.60
N GLU A 39 3.93 4.56 -15.31
CA GLU A 39 3.19 3.46 -14.69
C GLU A 39 4.13 2.46 -14.01
N TYR A 40 3.78 2.03 -12.79
CA TYR A 40 4.64 1.16 -11.97
C TYR A 40 5.06 -0.13 -12.70
N ALA A 41 4.12 -0.82 -13.35
CA ALA A 41 4.44 -2.03 -14.12
C ALA A 41 5.44 -1.74 -15.24
N ALA A 42 5.29 -0.62 -15.94
CA ALA A 42 6.19 -0.20 -17.00
C ALA A 42 7.57 0.24 -16.45
N GLN A 43 7.62 0.80 -15.24
CA GLN A 43 8.88 1.12 -14.54
C GLN A 43 9.66 -0.16 -14.21
N VAL A 44 8.98 -1.17 -13.67
CA VAL A 44 9.58 -2.48 -13.37
C VAL A 44 10.12 -3.12 -14.66
N ASP A 45 9.34 -3.13 -15.74
CA ASP A 45 9.77 -3.69 -17.02
C ASP A 45 10.95 -2.94 -17.63
N ALA A 46 10.96 -1.61 -17.51
CA ALA A 46 12.09 -0.80 -17.95
C ALA A 46 13.35 -1.06 -17.11
N ALA A 47 13.21 -1.26 -15.80
CA ALA A 47 14.33 -1.59 -14.90
C ALA A 47 14.93 -2.97 -15.22
N VAL A 48 14.09 -3.96 -15.55
CA VAL A 48 14.54 -5.27 -16.04
C VAL A 48 15.30 -5.13 -17.35
N ARG A 49 14.75 -4.41 -18.34
CA ARG A 49 15.43 -4.16 -19.63
C ARG A 49 16.76 -3.42 -19.47
N ALA A 50 16.84 -2.51 -18.51
CA ALA A 50 18.06 -1.77 -18.17
C ALA A 50 19.06 -2.58 -17.33
N GLY A 51 18.71 -3.81 -16.92
CA GLY A 51 19.56 -4.68 -16.09
C GLY A 51 19.71 -4.22 -14.63
N ALA A 52 18.90 -3.26 -14.17
CA ALA A 52 18.95 -2.76 -12.81
C ALA A 52 18.39 -3.75 -11.78
N ILE A 53 17.47 -4.62 -12.23
CA ILE A 53 16.90 -5.76 -11.51
C ILE A 53 16.76 -6.94 -12.47
N THR A 54 16.73 -8.15 -11.93
CA THR A 54 16.49 -9.38 -12.68
C THR A 54 15.01 -9.57 -13.01
N ALA A 55 14.69 -10.45 -13.95
CA ALA A 55 13.31 -10.77 -14.31
C ALA A 55 12.51 -11.35 -13.12
N SER A 56 13.13 -12.21 -12.30
CA SER A 56 12.53 -12.77 -11.09
C SER A 56 12.25 -11.70 -10.04
N GLU A 57 13.17 -10.76 -9.85
CA GLU A 57 12.98 -9.60 -8.99
C GLU A 57 11.83 -8.71 -9.48
N GLY A 58 11.72 -8.49 -10.79
CA GLY A 58 10.60 -7.76 -11.37
C GLY A 58 9.25 -8.46 -11.17
N ALA A 59 9.22 -9.80 -11.28
CA ALA A 59 8.03 -10.59 -11.00
C ALA A 59 7.60 -10.48 -9.53
N LEU A 60 8.55 -10.53 -8.59
CA LEU A 60 8.29 -10.34 -7.16
C LEU A 60 7.67 -8.98 -6.86
N LEU A 61 8.20 -7.89 -7.43
CA LEU A 61 7.64 -6.55 -7.24
C LEU A 61 6.20 -6.45 -7.74
N LYS A 62 5.89 -7.02 -8.91
CA LYS A 62 4.53 -7.03 -9.46
C LYS A 62 3.58 -7.86 -8.59
N HIS A 63 4.02 -9.03 -8.15
CA HIS A 63 3.24 -9.90 -7.26
C HIS A 63 2.87 -9.18 -5.97
N VAL A 64 3.85 -8.59 -5.28
CA VAL A 64 3.61 -7.86 -4.02
C VAL A 64 2.69 -6.66 -4.24
N ARG A 65 2.83 -5.94 -5.36
CA ARG A 65 1.97 -4.80 -5.69
C ARG A 65 0.51 -5.21 -5.91
N GLU A 66 0.29 -6.28 -6.67
CA GLU A 66 -1.05 -6.82 -6.94
C GLU A 66 -1.70 -7.38 -5.67
N ALA A 67 -0.98 -8.23 -4.94
CA ALA A 67 -1.46 -8.80 -3.69
C ALA A 67 -1.75 -7.71 -2.64
N GLY A 68 -0.89 -6.70 -2.50
CA GLY A 68 -1.09 -5.58 -1.59
C GLY A 68 -2.34 -4.75 -1.94
N ALA A 69 -2.63 -4.54 -3.22
CA ALA A 69 -3.84 -3.82 -3.65
C ALA A 69 -5.13 -4.52 -3.21
N GLU A 70 -5.13 -5.84 -3.06
CA GLU A 70 -6.28 -6.60 -2.53
C GLU A 70 -6.49 -6.41 -1.01
N PHE A 71 -5.43 -6.06 -0.25
CA PHE A 71 -5.50 -5.83 1.20
C PHE A 71 -5.73 -4.37 1.58
N ILE A 72 -5.37 -3.43 0.70
CA ILE A 72 -5.66 -2.00 0.89
C ILE A 72 -7.14 -1.76 0.52
N ASN A 73 -8.04 -2.37 1.29
CA ASN A 73 -9.38 -1.86 1.47
C ASN A 73 -9.32 -1.02 2.74
N VAL A 74 -9.34 0.31 2.59
CA VAL A 74 -9.35 1.24 3.72
C VAL A 74 -10.61 0.95 4.56
N ASP A 75 -10.43 0.78 5.86
CA ASP A 75 -11.50 0.43 6.79
C ASP A 75 -12.70 1.38 6.64
N ASP A 76 -13.88 0.78 6.72
CA ASP A 76 -15.22 1.38 6.71
C ASP A 76 -15.39 2.22 7.98
N PHE A 77 -14.74 3.39 8.03
CA PHE A 77 -14.99 4.34 9.08
C PHE A 77 -16.46 4.73 8.99
N ASP A 78 -17.29 4.26 9.94
CA ASP A 78 -18.62 4.82 10.13
C ASP A 78 -18.41 6.32 10.45
N PRO A 79 -18.90 7.25 9.62
CA PRO A 79 -18.81 8.68 9.90
C PRO A 79 -19.40 9.07 11.27
N ALA A 80 -20.21 8.19 11.87
CA ALA A 80 -20.70 8.34 13.23
C ALA A 80 -19.62 8.34 14.32
N ASP A 81 -18.53 7.60 14.14
CA ASP A 81 -17.42 7.49 15.11
C ASP A 81 -16.54 8.75 15.13
N LEU A 82 -16.67 9.60 14.11
CA LEU A 82 -15.99 10.90 13.98
C LEU A 82 -16.72 12.06 14.68
N ARG A 83 -17.85 11.83 15.37
CA ARG A 83 -18.65 12.90 16.03
C ARG A 83 -18.08 13.42 17.36
N ALA A 84 -16.76 13.53 17.49
CA ALA A 84 -16.12 14.27 18.58
C ALA A 84 -16.36 15.79 18.39
N GLY A 85 -17.52 16.28 18.85
CA GLY A 85 -17.84 17.72 18.84
C GLY A 85 -19.31 18.08 18.90
N ALA A 86 -20.23 17.13 18.69
CA ALA A 86 -21.68 17.40 18.78
C ALA A 86 -22.17 17.46 20.24
N ALA A 87 -21.64 16.63 21.13
CA ALA A 87 -22.00 16.60 22.55
C ALA A 87 -21.55 17.86 23.32
N ALA A 88 -20.45 18.49 22.91
CA ALA A 88 -19.92 19.68 23.57
C ALA A 88 -20.71 20.98 23.30
N ARG A 89 -21.63 20.98 22.33
CA ARG A 89 -22.47 22.14 21.97
C ARG A 89 -23.85 22.16 22.64
N ALA A 90 -24.20 21.13 23.42
CA ALA A 90 -25.38 21.17 24.26
C ALA A 90 -25.07 21.93 25.57
N THR A 91 -24.89 23.25 25.46
CA THR A 91 -24.92 24.14 26.63
C THR A 91 -26.32 24.04 27.26
N PRO A 92 -26.47 23.84 28.57
CA PRO A 92 -27.79 23.82 29.20
C PRO A 92 -28.41 25.21 29.08
N ALA A 93 -29.58 25.29 28.43
CA ALA A 93 -30.40 26.48 28.45
C ALA A 93 -30.84 26.76 29.90
N SER A 94 -30.59 27.98 30.34
CA SER A 94 -30.94 28.56 31.65
C SER A 94 -32.39 28.27 32.06
N ALA A 95 -32.55 27.74 33.27
CA ALA A 95 -33.81 27.78 34.01
C ALA A 95 -33.87 29.10 34.78
N ASP A 96 -34.72 30.03 34.33
CA ASP A 96 -35.19 31.14 35.15
C ASP A 96 -36.72 30.99 35.29
N ALA A 97 -37.16 30.88 36.55
CA ALA A 97 -38.53 30.94 37.03
C ALA A 97 -38.62 32.06 38.06
#